data_AF-A0A0D2Y3J0-F1
#
_entry.id   AF-A0A0D2Y3J0-F1
#
_cell.length_a   1.000
_cell.length_b   1.000
_cell.length_c   1.000
_cell.angle_alpha   90.00
_cell.angle_beta   90.00
_cell.angle_gamma   90.00
#
_symmetry.space_group_name_H-M   'P 1'
#
loop_
_entity.id
_entity.type
_entity.pdbx_description
1 polymer ?
#
loop_
_entity_poly.entity_id
_entity_poly.type
_entity_poly.pdbx_seq_one_letter_code
_entity_poly.pdbx_strand_id
1 'polypeptide(L)'
;MAFYSLRALSFVGDEAYEAQFFSFWAPWRKQLELNMTTWVEDYITQRSDCHAWGSLPLYEYTAEVAGFKLAMINGERVLIFKPRVGLFKAFEAKVPVSGTWQQPILARVSWQKDQNNEVFLTLSWESEGDEKQEGKQLPVHIILPTRQEEVLETLSNKQWKLSLGSKQ
;
A
#
# COMPACT_ATOMS: atom_id res chain seq x y z
N MET A 1 11.63 -5.70 14.99
CA MET A 1 11.71 -4.25 15.32
C MET A 1 11.47 -3.28 14.16
N ALA A 2 11.60 -3.67 12.88
CA ALA A 2 11.45 -2.75 11.74
C ALA A 2 10.05 -2.12 11.58
N PHE A 3 8.97 -2.76 12.06
CA PHE A 3 7.60 -2.27 11.92
C PHE A 3 7.43 -0.84 12.47
N TYR A 4 7.81 -0.60 13.73
CA TYR A 4 7.61 0.71 14.36
C TYR A 4 8.49 1.80 13.75
N SER A 5 9.68 1.46 13.26
CA SER A 5 10.55 2.40 12.55
C SER A 5 9.93 2.86 11.23
N LEU A 6 9.34 1.95 10.45
CA LEU A 6 8.61 2.29 9.22
C LEU A 6 7.33 3.09 9.51
N ARG A 7 6.61 2.78 10.60
CA ARG A 7 5.47 3.61 11.06
C ARG A 7 5.91 5.03 11.41
N ALA A 8 7.01 5.19 12.14
CA ALA A 8 7.56 6.49 12.49
C ALA A 8 7.98 7.28 11.24
N LEU A 9 8.66 6.64 10.28
CA LEU A 9 9.03 7.26 9.01
C LEU A 9 7.80 7.68 8.20
N SER A 10 6.77 6.83 8.12
CA SER A 10 5.52 7.17 7.43
C SER A 10 4.81 8.34 8.09
N PHE A 11 4.93 8.49 9.41
CA PHE A 11 4.34 9.61 10.15
C PHE A 11 5.10 10.92 9.90
N VAL A 12 6.43 10.87 9.81
CA VAL A 12 7.27 12.04 9.50
C VAL A 12 6.95 12.59 8.11
N GLY A 13 6.77 11.71 7.13
CA GLY A 13 6.33 12.12 5.79
C GLY A 13 6.90 11.26 4.67
N ASP A 14 6.46 11.56 3.46
CA ASP A 14 6.73 10.72 2.30
C ASP A 14 8.19 10.73 1.89
N GLU A 15 8.86 11.88 1.99
CA GLU A 15 10.28 12.01 1.67
C GLU A 15 11.14 11.13 2.59
N ALA A 16 10.94 11.20 3.90
CA ALA A 16 11.69 10.43 4.88
C ALA A 16 11.46 8.92 4.72
N TYR A 17 10.20 8.53 4.51
CA TYR A 17 9.84 7.13 4.27
C TYR A 17 10.45 6.60 2.97
N GLU A 18 10.27 7.30 1.85
CA GLU A 18 10.76 6.86 0.54
C GLU A 18 12.29 6.79 0.47
N ALA A 19 12.99 7.72 1.13
CA ALA A 19 14.46 7.73 1.17
C ALA A 19 15.04 6.46 1.83
N GLN A 20 14.32 5.87 2.79
CA GLN A 20 14.79 4.69 3.54
C GLN A 20 14.17 3.37 3.07
N PHE A 21 13.04 3.41 2.37
CA PHE A 21 12.24 2.22 2.05
C PHE A 21 13.04 1.02 1.55
N PHE A 22 13.95 1.21 0.58
CA PHE A 22 14.73 0.12 0.01
C PHE A 22 15.83 -0.43 0.93
N SER A 23 16.40 0.42 1.81
CA SER A 23 17.45 -0.01 2.74
C SER A 23 16.87 -0.94 3.81
N PHE A 24 15.62 -0.70 4.23
CA PHE A 24 14.89 -1.58 5.16
C PHE A 24 14.79 -3.02 4.66
N TRP A 25 14.81 -3.26 3.34
CA TRP A 25 14.69 -4.61 2.77
C TRP A 25 15.97 -5.45 2.77
N ALA A 26 17.11 -4.90 3.21
CA ALA A 26 18.36 -5.65 3.27
C ALA A 26 18.26 -6.97 4.06
N PRO A 27 17.62 -7.01 5.25
CA PRO A 27 17.52 -8.25 6.02
C PRO A 27 16.65 -9.33 5.35
N TRP A 28 15.58 -8.95 4.64
CA TRP A 28 14.74 -9.87 3.87
C TRP A 28 15.45 -10.42 2.64
N ARG A 29 16.24 -9.58 1.94
CA ARG A 29 17.07 -10.04 0.81
C ARG A 29 18.10 -11.09 1.25
N LYS A 30 18.70 -10.90 2.42
CA LYS A 30 19.60 -11.90 3.01
C LYS A 30 18.90 -13.23 3.32
N GLN A 31 17.63 -13.21 3.74
CA GLN A 31 16.86 -14.45 3.93
C GLN A 31 16.63 -15.18 2.59
N LEU A 32 16.32 -14.44 1.52
CA LEU A 32 16.17 -15.02 0.19
C LEU A 32 17.47 -15.67 -0.32
N GLU A 33 18.63 -15.06 -0.05
CA GLU A 33 19.94 -15.66 -0.37
C GLU A 33 20.19 -16.99 0.36
N LEU A 34 19.52 -17.21 1.49
CA LEU A 34 19.55 -18.47 2.24
C LEU A 34 18.47 -19.47 1.80
N ASN A 35 17.78 -19.21 0.68
CA ASN A 35 16.66 -20.00 0.16
C ASN A 35 15.46 -20.10 1.11
N MET A 36 15.30 -19.11 1.99
CA MET A 36 14.14 -19.06 2.88
C MET A 36 12.86 -18.81 2.09
N THR A 37 11.83 -19.60 2.38
CA THR A 37 10.49 -19.47 1.80
C THR A 37 9.47 -18.88 2.79
N THR A 38 9.90 -18.68 4.04
CA THR A 38 9.16 -18.06 5.15
C THR A 38 10.05 -17.03 5.85
N TRP A 39 9.53 -16.38 6.89
CA TRP A 39 10.25 -15.30 7.59
C TRP A 39 10.93 -15.80 8.86
N VAL A 40 12.23 -15.54 8.99
CA VAL A 40 12.97 -15.87 10.23
C VAL A 40 12.47 -15.06 11.42
N GLU A 41 12.53 -15.66 12.60
CA GLU A 41 12.14 -15.04 13.86
C GLU A 41 12.94 -13.76 14.13
N ASP A 42 14.27 -13.87 14.10
CA ASP A 42 15.19 -12.79 14.33
C ASP A 42 16.54 -13.06 13.63
N TYR A 43 17.31 -12.00 13.38
CA TYR A 43 18.57 -12.09 12.64
C TYR A 43 19.78 -12.49 13.51
N ILE A 44 19.60 -12.59 14.82
CA ILE A 44 20.65 -12.82 15.82
C ILE A 44 20.72 -14.30 16.18
N THR A 45 19.60 -14.88 16.64
CA THR A 45 19.51 -16.24 17.14
C THR A 45 18.98 -17.21 16.10
N GLN A 46 18.16 -16.73 15.14
CA GLN A 46 17.56 -17.53 14.06
C GLN A 46 16.92 -18.83 14.58
N ARG A 47 16.27 -18.77 15.74
CA ARG A 47 15.72 -19.94 16.43
C ARG A 47 14.57 -20.60 15.66
N SER A 48 13.88 -19.85 14.81
CA SER A 48 12.89 -20.37 13.89
C SER A 48 12.92 -19.66 12.54
N ASP A 49 12.66 -20.44 11.51
CA ASP A 49 12.60 -20.08 10.10
C ASP A 49 11.22 -19.61 9.64
N CYS A 50 10.17 -19.73 10.46
CA CYS A 50 8.79 -19.40 10.10
C CYS A 50 8.06 -18.66 11.21
N HIS A 51 8.10 -17.32 11.17
CA HIS A 51 7.50 -16.45 12.15
C HIS A 51 6.74 -15.28 11.51
N ALA A 52 5.43 -15.22 11.75
CA ALA A 52 4.55 -14.23 11.14
C ALA A 52 4.94 -12.77 11.42
N TRP A 53 5.59 -12.47 12.55
CA TRP A 53 6.03 -11.10 12.85
C TRP A 53 7.13 -10.57 11.91
N GLY A 54 7.74 -11.45 11.10
CA GLY A 54 8.69 -11.12 10.04
C GLY A 54 8.01 -10.78 8.70
N SER A 55 6.69 -10.95 8.60
CA SER A 55 5.89 -10.70 7.40
C SER A 55 5.61 -9.23 7.10
N LEU A 56 6.38 -8.31 7.70
CA LEU A 56 6.27 -6.87 7.51
C LEU A 56 6.13 -6.42 6.04
N PRO A 57 6.86 -7.00 5.05
CA PRO A 57 6.69 -6.59 3.66
C PRO A 57 5.24 -6.67 3.17
N LEU A 58 4.46 -7.67 3.60
CA LEU A 58 3.05 -7.82 3.20
C LEU A 58 2.22 -6.59 3.61
N TYR A 59 2.47 -6.06 4.80
CA TYR A 59 1.80 -4.86 5.27
C TYR A 59 2.31 -3.61 4.53
N GLU A 60 3.63 -3.44 4.38
CA GLU A 60 4.18 -2.24 3.75
C GLU A 60 3.76 -2.12 2.27
N TYR A 61 3.77 -3.22 1.51
CA TYR A 61 3.35 -3.19 0.12
C TYR A 61 1.85 -2.86 -0.06
N THR A 62 0.99 -3.29 0.85
CA THR A 62 -0.46 -3.05 0.76
C THR A 62 -0.87 -1.71 1.36
N ALA A 63 -0.31 -1.35 2.52
CA ALA A 63 -0.70 -0.16 3.27
C ALA A 63 0.06 1.10 2.83
N GLU A 64 1.35 1.00 2.53
CA GLU A 64 2.20 2.16 2.22
C GLU A 64 2.47 2.30 0.72
N VAL A 65 2.80 1.21 0.02
CA VAL A 65 3.13 1.28 -1.41
C VAL A 65 1.85 1.42 -2.23
N ALA A 66 0.95 0.44 -2.15
CA ALA A 66 -0.37 0.50 -2.76
C ALA A 66 -1.23 1.62 -2.12
N GLY A 67 -0.98 1.91 -0.85
CA GLY A 67 -1.50 3.11 -0.19
C GLY A 67 -2.87 2.95 0.49
N PHE A 68 -3.32 1.73 0.77
CA PHE A 68 -4.63 1.51 1.39
C PHE A 68 -4.55 1.44 2.90
N LYS A 69 -5.14 2.41 3.61
CA LYS A 69 -5.21 2.41 5.07
C LYS A 69 -6.61 2.75 5.54
N LEU A 70 -6.96 2.29 6.73
CA LEU A 70 -8.19 2.72 7.38
C LEU A 70 -7.88 3.87 8.34
N ALA A 71 -8.76 4.87 8.35
CA ALA A 71 -8.69 6.00 9.27
C ALA A 71 -10.06 6.31 9.85
N MET A 72 -10.08 7.06 10.95
CA MET A 72 -11.27 7.69 11.49
C MET A 72 -11.19 9.18 11.18
N ILE A 73 -12.13 9.69 10.38
CA ILE A 73 -12.24 11.11 10.04
C ILE A 73 -13.64 11.57 10.45
N ASN A 74 -13.72 12.59 11.31
CA ASN A 74 -14.99 13.15 11.81
C ASN A 74 -15.96 12.10 12.40
N GLY A 75 -15.43 11.05 13.03
CA GLY A 75 -16.24 9.98 13.62
C GLY A 75 -16.72 8.90 12.64
N GLU A 76 -16.36 9.00 11.36
CA GLU A 76 -16.64 7.99 10.34
C GLU A 76 -15.38 7.20 9.97
N ARG A 77 -15.55 5.91 9.72
CA ARG A 77 -14.48 5.04 9.21
C ARG A 77 -14.32 5.31 7.72
N VAL A 78 -13.11 5.66 7.29
CA VAL A 78 -12.78 6.03 5.92
C VAL A 78 -11.65 5.14 5.41
N LEU A 79 -11.71 4.76 4.13
CA LEU A 79 -10.60 4.14 3.43
C LEU A 79 -9.71 5.24 2.83
N ILE A 80 -8.48 5.35 3.30
CA ILE A 80 -7.47 6.21 2.69
C ILE A 80 -6.83 5.47 1.52
N PHE A 81 -6.73 6.15 0.37
CA PHE A 81 -5.91 5.75 -0.76
C PHE A 81 -4.81 6.80 -0.99
N LYS A 82 -3.60 6.47 -0.54
CA LYS A 82 -2.40 7.32 -0.66
C LYS A 82 -1.22 6.52 -1.24
N PRO A 83 -1.18 6.29 -2.57
CA PRO A 83 -0.16 5.44 -3.19
C PRO A 83 1.20 6.15 -3.25
N ARG A 84 2.28 5.43 -2.93
CA ARG A 84 3.67 5.94 -3.03
C ARG A 84 4.28 5.59 -4.39
N VAL A 85 3.74 6.22 -5.43
CA VAL A 85 4.15 5.94 -6.83
C VAL A 85 5.62 6.30 -7.13
N GLY A 86 6.26 7.08 -6.25
CA GLY A 86 7.68 7.43 -6.31
C GLY A 86 8.61 6.22 -6.20
N LEU A 87 8.22 5.19 -5.44
CA LEU A 87 9.08 4.06 -5.08
C LEU A 87 9.44 3.17 -6.28
N PHE A 88 8.47 2.84 -7.14
CA PHE A 88 8.67 1.85 -8.21
C PHE A 88 8.39 2.43 -9.59
N LYS A 89 9.10 1.91 -10.62
CA LYS A 89 8.84 2.26 -12.03
C LYS A 89 7.47 1.73 -12.48
N ALA A 90 7.13 0.51 -12.07
CA ALA A 90 5.84 -0.08 -12.29
C ALA A 90 5.43 -0.86 -11.04
N PHE A 91 4.12 -0.91 -10.79
CA PHE A 91 3.56 -1.63 -9.67
C PHE A 91 2.15 -2.08 -10.02
N GLU A 92 1.77 -3.24 -9.51
CA GLU A 92 0.43 -3.75 -9.57
C GLU A 92 0.12 -4.51 -8.28
N ALA A 93 -1.04 -4.25 -7.69
CA ALA A 93 -1.52 -4.99 -6.54
C ALA A 93 -3.04 -5.09 -6.54
N LYS A 94 -3.52 -6.19 -5.95
CA LYS A 94 -4.92 -6.42 -5.58
C LYS A 94 -4.99 -6.52 -4.06
N VAL A 95 -5.74 -5.63 -3.41
CA VAL A 95 -5.79 -5.50 -1.96
C VAL A 95 -7.23 -5.63 -1.47
N PRO A 96 -7.54 -6.53 -0.53
CA PRO A 96 -8.83 -6.52 0.15
C PRO A 96 -8.91 -5.30 1.08
N VAL A 97 -9.91 -4.45 0.87
CA VAL A 97 -10.02 -3.14 1.56
C VAL A 97 -11.29 -3.00 2.40
N SER A 98 -12.34 -3.75 2.06
CA SER A 98 -13.63 -3.73 2.75
C SER A 98 -14.42 -5.00 2.41
N GLY A 99 -15.69 -5.05 2.82
CA GLY A 99 -16.58 -6.20 2.63
C GLY A 99 -16.44 -7.23 3.75
N THR A 100 -17.00 -8.40 3.51
CA THR A 100 -16.95 -9.53 4.45
C THR A 100 -15.95 -10.57 3.95
N TRP A 101 -15.64 -11.57 4.79
CA TRP A 101 -14.78 -12.68 4.37
C TRP A 101 -15.38 -13.49 3.20
N GLN A 102 -16.72 -13.56 3.11
CA GLN A 102 -17.43 -14.24 2.01
C GLN A 102 -17.57 -13.37 0.76
N GLN A 103 -17.57 -12.04 0.90
CA GLN A 103 -17.75 -11.10 -0.21
C GLN A 103 -16.80 -9.90 -0.02
N PRO A 104 -15.50 -10.11 -0.26
CA PRO A 104 -14.52 -9.03 -0.11
C PRO A 104 -14.67 -8.02 -1.25
N ILE A 105 -14.45 -6.76 -0.91
CA ILE A 105 -14.21 -5.70 -1.90
C ILE A 105 -12.71 -5.59 -2.09
N LEU A 106 -12.27 -5.83 -3.32
CA LEU A 106 -10.87 -5.83 -3.72
C LEU A 106 -10.58 -4.54 -4.50
N ALA A 107 -9.61 -3.77 -4.03
CA ALA A 107 -9.07 -2.64 -4.76
C ALA A 107 -7.89 -3.10 -5.60
N ARG A 108 -7.93 -2.82 -6.91
CA ARG A 108 -6.79 -3.02 -7.80
C ARG A 108 -6.16 -1.68 -8.07
N VAL A 109 -4.88 -1.57 -7.74
CA VAL A 109 -4.07 -0.40 -8.05
C VAL A 109 -2.94 -0.82 -8.98
N SER A 110 -2.71 -0.03 -10.01
CA SER A 110 -1.55 -0.19 -10.87
C SER A 110 -1.00 1.15 -11.30
N TRP A 111 0.31 1.21 -11.49
CA TRP A 111 0.91 2.34 -12.16
C TRP A 111 2.14 1.97 -12.97
N GLN A 112 2.45 2.82 -13.94
CA GLN A 112 3.66 2.74 -14.73
C GLN A 112 4.21 4.15 -15.00
N LYS A 113 5.52 4.31 -14.85
CA LYS A 113 6.26 5.51 -15.24
C LYS A 113 6.70 5.41 -16.70
N ASP A 114 6.45 6.47 -17.45
CA ASP A 114 6.95 6.60 -18.82
C ASP A 114 8.40 7.12 -18.87
N GLN A 115 8.89 7.42 -20.06
CA GLN A 115 10.24 7.93 -20.29
C GLN A 115 10.44 9.37 -19.78
N ASN A 116 9.35 10.12 -19.57
CA ASN A 116 9.34 11.49 -19.10
C ASN A 116 9.12 11.61 -17.59
N ASN A 117 9.16 10.49 -16.85
CA ASN A 117 8.78 10.37 -15.44
C ASN A 117 7.31 10.73 -15.14
N GLU A 118 6.43 10.74 -16.14
CA GLU A 118 4.99 10.81 -15.90
C GLU A 118 4.47 9.45 -15.45
N VAL A 119 3.62 9.44 -14.43
CA VAL A 119 3.04 8.24 -13.85
C VAL A 119 1.60 8.12 -14.32
N PHE A 120 1.26 7.00 -14.96
CA PHE A 120 -0.11 6.62 -15.24
C PHE A 120 -0.61 5.73 -14.10
N LEU A 121 -1.47 6.26 -13.23
CA LEU A 121 -2.03 5.57 -12.06
C LEU A 121 -3.47 5.16 -12.34
N THR A 122 -3.81 3.91 -12.05
CA THR A 122 -5.18 3.37 -12.15
C THR A 122 -5.62 2.81 -10.80
N LEU A 123 -6.85 3.09 -10.43
CA LEU A 123 -7.58 2.49 -9.32
C LEU A 123 -8.89 1.91 -9.84
N SER A 124 -9.10 0.62 -9.63
CA SER A 124 -10.35 -0.06 -9.95
C SER A 124 -10.81 -0.98 -8.82
N TRP A 125 -12.07 -1.41 -8.88
CA TRP A 125 -12.70 -2.19 -7.82
C TRP A 125 -13.27 -3.49 -8.37
N GLU A 126 -13.15 -4.55 -7.60
CA GLU A 126 -13.74 -5.85 -7.88
C GLU A 126 -14.53 -6.31 -6.65
N SER A 127 -15.76 -6.80 -6.84
CA SER A 127 -16.54 -7.46 -5.80
C SER A 127 -16.79 -8.91 -6.20
N GLU A 128 -16.34 -9.85 -5.39
CA GLU A 128 -16.68 -11.27 -5.57
C GLU A 128 -18.05 -11.52 -4.90
N GLY A 129 -19.13 -11.48 -5.69
CA GLY A 129 -20.50 -11.78 -5.25
C GLY A 129 -21.56 -11.22 -6.20
N ASP A 130 -22.64 -11.98 -6.43
CA ASP A 130 -23.80 -11.54 -7.20
C ASP A 130 -24.41 -10.25 -6.63
N GLU A 131 -24.91 -9.42 -7.53
CA GLU A 131 -25.44 -8.07 -7.31
C GLU A 131 -26.28 -7.90 -6.03
N LYS A 132 -26.00 -6.79 -5.32
CA LYS A 132 -26.68 -6.20 -4.14
C LYS A 132 -25.96 -6.42 -2.80
N GLN A 133 -25.01 -5.54 -2.51
CA GLN A 133 -24.63 -5.28 -1.11
C GLN A 133 -25.48 -4.13 -0.56
N GLU A 134 -26.31 -4.43 0.45
CA GLU A 134 -26.95 -3.47 1.36
C GLU A 134 -26.00 -3.02 2.52
N GLY A 135 -24.69 -3.17 2.34
CA GLY A 135 -23.68 -2.71 3.29
C GLY A 135 -23.24 -1.28 2.98
N LYS A 136 -23.20 -0.39 3.98
CA LYS A 136 -22.66 0.97 3.85
C LYS A 136 -21.20 0.89 3.37
N GLN A 137 -20.95 1.26 2.11
CA GLN A 137 -19.59 1.36 1.59
C GLN A 137 -18.83 2.44 2.37
N LEU A 138 -17.56 2.17 2.67
CA LEU A 138 -16.70 3.16 3.30
C LEU A 138 -16.39 4.25 2.26
N PRO A 139 -16.52 5.54 2.61
CA PRO A 139 -16.01 6.59 1.74
C PRO A 139 -14.51 6.40 1.54
N VAL A 140 -14.03 6.74 0.34
CA VAL A 140 -12.62 6.63 -0.03
C VAL A 140 -12.02 8.02 -0.12
N HIS A 141 -11.08 8.34 0.76
CA HIS A 141 -10.33 9.59 0.70
C HIS A 141 -9.02 9.34 -0.05
N ILE A 142 -8.95 9.91 -1.24
CA ILE A 142 -7.84 9.81 -2.17
C ILE A 142 -6.89 10.98 -1.88
N ILE A 143 -5.62 10.66 -1.66
CA ILE A 143 -4.55 11.63 -1.45
C ILE A 143 -3.46 11.31 -2.47
N LEU A 144 -3.40 12.09 -3.54
CA LEU A 144 -2.43 11.89 -4.60
C LEU A 144 -1.04 12.41 -4.19
N PRO A 145 0.04 11.85 -4.75
CA PRO A 145 1.40 12.35 -4.56
C PRO A 145 1.57 13.84 -4.89
N THR A 146 0.73 14.38 -5.77
CA THR A 146 0.65 15.80 -6.14
C THR A 146 -0.03 16.68 -5.07
N ARG A 147 -0.41 16.11 -3.92
CA ARG A 147 -1.19 16.74 -2.83
C ARG A 147 -2.63 17.12 -3.21
N GLN A 148 -3.11 16.62 -4.35
CA GLN A 148 -4.52 16.71 -4.70
C GLN A 148 -5.29 15.70 -3.86
N GLU A 149 -6.43 16.13 -3.33
CA GLU A 149 -7.32 15.30 -2.53
C GLU A 149 -8.70 15.23 -3.17
N GLU A 150 -9.31 14.04 -3.10
CA GLU A 150 -10.66 13.76 -3.58
C GLU A 150 -11.32 12.78 -2.62
N VAL A 151 -12.64 12.88 -2.45
CA VAL A 151 -13.42 11.91 -1.68
C VAL A 151 -14.41 11.23 -2.61
N LEU A 152 -14.44 9.90 -2.57
CA LEU A 152 -15.44 9.07 -3.23
C LEU A 152 -16.44 8.57 -2.20
N GLU A 153 -17.67 9.04 -2.30
CA GLU A 153 -18.80 8.52 -1.52
C GLU A 153 -19.28 7.16 -2.03
N THR A 154 -18.95 6.83 -3.28
CA THR A 154 -19.28 5.55 -3.92
C THR A 154 -18.10 5.07 -4.73
N LEU A 155 -17.82 3.77 -4.68
CA LEU A 155 -16.71 3.16 -5.39
C LEU A 155 -16.86 3.38 -6.90
N SER A 156 -15.87 4.05 -7.49
CA SER A 156 -15.80 4.30 -8.92
C SER A 156 -14.37 4.16 -9.41
N ASN A 157 -14.19 3.61 -10.61
CA ASN A 157 -12.87 3.46 -11.20
C ASN A 157 -12.30 4.84 -11.52
N LYS A 158 -11.00 5.01 -11.31
CA LYS A 158 -10.28 6.26 -11.51
C LYS A 158 -8.96 6.02 -12.20
N GLN A 159 -8.55 7.02 -12.97
CA GLN A 159 -7.26 7.06 -13.64
C GLN A 159 -6.69 8.45 -13.54
N TRP A 160 -5.38 8.54 -13.34
CA TRP A 160 -4.66 9.79 -13.24
C TRP A 160 -3.38 9.72 -14.05
N LYS A 161 -3.02 10.86 -14.64
CA LYS A 161 -1.70 11.12 -15.20
C LYS A 161 -1.01 12.12 -14.27
N LEU A 162 0.02 11.67 -13.57
CA LEU A 162 0.72 12.45 -12.53
C LEU A 162 2.11 12.83 -13.03
N SER A 163 2.47 14.11 -12.91
CA SER A 163 3.86 14.55 -13.06
C SER A 163 4.47 14.67 -11.68
N LEU A 164 5.44 13.80 -11.37
CA LEU A 164 6.23 13.93 -10.15
C LEU A 164 7.26 15.02 -10.41
N GLY A 165 7.12 16.17 -9.75
CA GLY A 165 8.13 17.23 -9.82
C GLY A 165 9.53 16.66 -9.55
N SER A 166 10.55 17.17 -10.25
CA SER A 166 11.94 16.79 -10.00
C SER A 166 12.24 17.01 -8.52
N LYS A 167 12.61 15.93 -7.80
CA LYS A 167 13.14 16.03 -6.44
C LYS A 167 14.32 17.02 -6.49
N GLN A 168 14.18 18.19 -5.86
CA GLN A 168 15.27 19.14 -5.65
C GLN A 168 16.29 18.55 -4.69
#